data_AF-A0A813WBY1-F1
#
_entry.id   AF-A0A813WBY1-F1
#
_cell.length_a   1.000
_cell.length_b   1.000
_cell.length_c   1.000
_cell.angle_alpha   90.00
_cell.angle_beta   90.00
_cell.angle_gamma   90.00
#
_symmetry.space_group_name_H-M   'P 1'
#
loop_
_entity.id
_entity.type
_entity.pdbx_description
1 polymer ?
#
loop_
_entity_poly.entity_id
_entity_poly.type
_entity_poly.pdbx_seq_one_letter_code
_entity_poly.pdbx_strand_id
1 'polypeptide(L)'
;MENKEALHRIYKDKSYQLMNHTILSTSTVASKHIAAGGFGPVVNDGFGIGYLIDDDQCGLLVSSYIPKELNNFMQAAKESYEELANIIKA
;
A
#
# COMPACT_ATOMS: atom_id res chain seq x y z
N MET A 1 -3.04 33.60 6.04
CA MET A 1 -4.26 33.90 6.80
C MET A 1 -5.06 32.62 6.85
N GLU A 2 -5.23 32.05 8.04
CA GLU A 2 -6.00 30.82 8.21
C GLU A 2 -7.49 31.14 8.11
N ASN A 3 -8.23 30.39 7.29
CA ASN A 3 -9.68 30.56 7.17
C ASN A 3 -10.34 30.19 8.50
N LYS A 4 -11.10 31.12 9.10
CA LYS A 4 -11.76 30.95 10.41
C LYS A 4 -13.13 30.27 10.32
N GLU A 5 -13.54 29.84 9.14
CA GLU A 5 -14.81 29.13 8.95
C GLU A 5 -14.83 27.77 9.64
N ALA A 6 -16.01 27.39 10.13
CA ALA A 6 -16.19 26.09 10.75
C ALA A 6 -15.99 24.97 9.72
N LEU A 7 -15.24 23.92 10.10
CA LEU A 7 -15.00 22.76 9.26
C LEU A 7 -16.32 22.13 8.80
N HIS A 8 -16.49 22.01 7.48
CA HIS A 8 -17.71 21.46 6.88
C HIS A 8 -18.03 20.06 7.41
N ARG A 9 -19.32 19.75 7.59
CA ARG A 9 -19.78 18.51 8.24
C ARG A 9 -19.22 17.22 7.63
N ILE A 10 -18.94 17.22 6.32
CA ILE A 10 -18.37 16.06 5.62
C ILE A 10 -17.01 15.64 6.19
N TYR A 11 -16.19 16.60 6.60
CA TYR A 11 -14.85 16.32 7.15
C TYR A 11 -14.91 15.85 8.61
N LYS A 12 -16.05 16.02 9.27
CA LYS A 12 -16.33 15.49 10.61
C LYS A 12 -16.97 14.10 10.56
N ASP A 13 -17.39 13.64 9.39
CA ASP A 13 -17.99 12.32 9.21
C ASP A 13 -16.95 11.24 9.50
N LYS A 14 -17.35 10.19 10.23
CA LYS A 14 -16.47 9.05 10.54
C LYS A 14 -16.00 8.34 9.27
N SER A 15 -16.85 8.29 8.25
CA SER A 15 -16.53 7.69 6.95
C SER A 15 -15.41 8.46 6.26
N TYR A 16 -15.39 9.79 6.38
CA TYR A 16 -14.30 10.61 5.86
C TYR A 16 -13.00 10.34 6.61
N GLN A 17 -13.04 10.20 7.94
CA GLN A 17 -11.87 9.85 8.74
C GLN A 17 -11.32 8.47 8.36
N LEU A 18 -12.18 7.46 8.25
CA LEU A 18 -11.81 6.10 7.83
C LEU A 18 -11.20 6.07 6.43
N MET A 19 -11.78 6.82 5.48
CA MET A 19 -11.26 6.92 4.13
C MET A 19 -9.84 7.51 4.07
N ASN A 20 -9.49 8.40 5.01
CA ASN A 20 -8.16 9.00 5.09
C ASN A 20 -7.19 8.20 5.98
N HIS A 21 -7.67 7.20 6.73
CA HIS A 21 -6.84 6.27 7.49
C HIS A 21 -6.35 5.15 6.55
N THR A 22 -5.32 5.48 5.76
CA THR A 22 -4.84 4.62 4.66
C THR A 22 -3.98 3.46 5.19
N ILE A 23 -4.62 2.33 5.53
CA ILE A 23 -3.94 1.11 6.00
C ILE A 23 -3.03 0.54 4.90
N LEU A 24 -3.47 0.53 3.65
CA LEU A 24 -2.69 0.04 2.51
C LEU A 24 -2.24 1.23 1.66
N SER A 25 -1.09 1.82 1.98
CA SER A 25 -0.51 2.89 1.17
C SER A 25 0.40 2.29 0.11
N THR A 26 0.11 2.53 -1.16
CA THR A 26 0.86 1.93 -2.28
C THR A 26 1.47 2.99 -3.20
N SER A 27 2.61 2.66 -3.81
CA SER A 27 3.21 3.47 -4.87
C SER A 27 4.06 2.61 -5.78
N THR A 28 4.16 3.01 -7.05
CA THR A 28 5.07 2.40 -8.03
C THR A 28 5.96 3.46 -8.65
N VAL A 29 7.19 3.07 -8.95
CA VAL A 29 8.13 3.87 -9.72
C VAL A 29 8.74 2.97 -10.79
N ALA A 30 8.11 2.94 -11.96
CA ALA A 30 8.57 2.13 -13.08
C ALA A 30 9.72 2.82 -13.82
N SER A 31 10.94 2.31 -13.65
CA SER A 31 12.12 2.76 -14.39
C SER A 31 13.18 1.65 -14.43
N LYS A 32 13.79 1.43 -15.61
CA LYS A 32 14.93 0.52 -15.77
C LYS A 32 16.18 0.93 -14.98
N HIS A 33 16.18 2.15 -14.43
CA HIS A 33 17.28 2.70 -13.63
C HIS A 33 17.03 2.60 -12.12
N ILE A 34 15.88 2.07 -11.69
CA ILE A 34 15.48 1.96 -10.29
C ILE A 34 15.28 0.48 -9.96
N ALA A 35 16.18 -0.08 -9.17
CA ALA A 35 16.11 -1.49 -8.77
C ALA A 35 15.08 -1.76 -7.68
N ALA A 36 14.82 -0.78 -6.82
CA ALA A 36 13.96 -0.90 -5.65
C ALA A 36 13.54 0.49 -5.16
N GLY A 37 12.31 0.60 -4.65
CA GLY A 37 11.80 1.80 -3.99
C GLY A 37 10.84 1.42 -2.88
N GLY A 38 10.93 2.10 -1.74
CA GLY A 38 10.11 1.80 -0.57
C GLY A 38 9.93 3.03 0.32
N PHE A 39 8.90 2.98 1.14
CA PHE A 39 8.56 4.03 2.11
C PHE A 39 7.90 3.39 3.33
N GLY A 40 7.90 4.09 4.47
CA GLY A 40 7.24 3.62 5.69
C GLY A 40 5.71 3.69 5.61
N PRO A 41 4.97 3.02 6.50
CA PRO A 41 3.52 3.18 6.60
C PRO A 41 3.12 4.64 6.89
N VAL A 42 1.96 5.06 6.37
CA VAL A 42 1.40 6.41 6.62
C VAL A 42 0.52 6.49 7.88
N VAL A 43 0.24 5.34 8.48
CA VAL A 43 -0.48 5.17 9.76
C VAL A 43 0.20 4.04 10.57
N ASN A 44 0.06 4.08 11.91
CA ASN A 44 0.78 3.16 12.81
C ASN A 44 0.42 1.68 12.63
N ASP A 45 -0.80 1.40 12.21
CA ASP A 45 -1.38 0.08 11.97
C ASP A 45 -1.41 -0.29 10.47
N GLY A 46 -0.64 0.41 9.65
CA GLY A 46 -0.65 0.26 8.19
C GLY A 46 0.57 -0.43 7.60
N PHE A 47 0.57 -0.43 6.28
CA PHE A 47 1.63 -0.92 5.40
C PHE A 47 2.03 0.17 4.40
N GLY A 48 3.35 0.32 4.19
CA GLY A 48 3.90 1.04 3.05
C GLY A 48 4.33 0.03 1.98
N ILE A 49 3.75 0.11 0.79
CA ILE A 49 3.92 -0.89 -0.27
C ILE A 49 4.48 -0.21 -1.52
N GLY A 50 5.78 -0.36 -1.74
CA GLY A 50 6.41 -0.09 -3.03
C GLY A 50 6.25 -1.30 -3.95
N TYR A 51 5.88 -1.10 -5.21
CA TYR A 51 5.83 -2.19 -6.19
C TYR A 51 6.48 -1.84 -7.52
N LEU A 52 7.07 -2.85 -8.15
CA LEU A 52 7.69 -2.77 -9.47
C LEU A 52 7.22 -3.95 -10.31
N ILE A 53 6.77 -3.65 -11.53
CA ILE A 53 6.37 -4.65 -12.51
C ILE A 53 7.14 -4.33 -13.78
N ASP A 54 7.90 -5.30 -14.27
CA ASP A 54 8.58 -5.24 -15.56
C ASP A 54 8.26 -6.51 -16.37
N ASP A 55 8.91 -6.68 -17.52
CA ASP A 55 8.63 -7.77 -18.45
C ASP A 55 8.97 -9.15 -17.85
N ASP A 56 9.88 -9.23 -16.88
CA ASP A 56 10.43 -10.47 -16.33
C ASP A 56 9.95 -10.75 -14.89
N GLN A 57 9.53 -9.73 -14.15
CA GLN A 57 9.23 -9.86 -12.73
C GLN A 57 8.15 -8.89 -12.20
N CYS A 58 7.52 -9.32 -11.11
CA CYS A 58 6.67 -8.50 -10.25
C CYS A 58 7.24 -8.54 -8.83
N GLY A 59 7.65 -7.39 -8.30
CA GLY A 59 8.30 -7.24 -7.01
C GLY A 59 7.54 -6.32 -6.06
N LEU A 60 7.55 -6.68 -4.77
CA LEU A 60 6.96 -5.90 -3.68
C LEU A 60 8.01 -5.59 -2.62
N LEU A 61 8.04 -4.33 -2.18
CA LEU A 61 8.77 -3.85 -1.01
C LEU A 61 7.75 -3.36 0.01
N VAL A 62 7.55 -4.16 1.05
CA VAL A 62 6.53 -3.90 2.08
C VAL A 62 7.20 -3.53 3.39
N SER A 63 6.70 -2.46 4.00
CA SER A 63 7.08 -2.02 5.34
C SER A 63 5.85 -2.04 6.25
N SER A 64 6.06 -2.33 7.54
CA SER A 64 5.05 -2.20 8.59
C SER A 64 5.74 -1.93 9.92
N TYR A 65 5.07 -1.23 10.83
CA TYR A 65 5.50 -1.12 12.21
C TYR A 65 5.14 -2.36 13.05
N ILE A 66 4.40 -3.33 12.47
CA ILE A 66 3.94 -4.55 13.15
C ILE A 66 4.55 -5.79 12.46
N PRO A 67 5.68 -6.34 12.95
CA PRO A 67 6.43 -7.39 12.24
C PRO A 67 5.65 -8.68 11.93
N LYS A 68 4.74 -9.09 12.81
CA LYS A 68 3.91 -10.29 12.58
C LYS A 68 2.98 -10.11 11.39
N GLU A 69 2.35 -8.95 11.27
CA GLU A 69 1.43 -8.64 10.17
C GLU A 69 2.18 -8.48 8.84
N LEU A 70 3.41 -7.96 8.88
CA LEU A 70 4.28 -7.91 7.70
C LEU A 70 4.52 -9.30 7.09
N ASN A 71 4.86 -10.29 7.92
CA ASN A 71 5.11 -11.65 7.44
C ASN A 71 3.85 -12.29 6.86
N ASN A 72 2.71 -12.13 7.54
CA ASN A 72 1.43 -12.64 7.06
C ASN A 72 1.03 -12.00 5.72
N PHE A 73 1.21 -10.68 5.60
CA PHE A 73 0.92 -9.94 4.37
C PHE A 73 1.79 -10.40 3.21
N MET A 74 3.10 -10.55 3.42
CA MET A 74 4.03 -11.01 2.39
C MET A 74 3.69 -12.43 1.90
N GLN A 75 3.31 -13.32 2.82
CA GLN A 75 2.87 -14.68 2.47
C GLN A 75 1.58 -14.63 1.63
N ALA A 76 0.57 -13.90 2.09
CA ALA A 76 -0.71 -13.78 1.39
C ALA A 76 -0.56 -13.12 0.01
N ALA A 77 0.30 -12.10 -0.12
CA ALA A 77 0.59 -11.44 -1.39
C ALA A 77 1.23 -12.39 -2.40
N LYS A 78 2.17 -13.23 -1.94
CA LYS A 78 2.80 -14.26 -2.78
C LYS A 78 1.78 -15.31 -3.24
N GLU A 79 0.99 -15.86 -2.32
CA GLU A 79 -0.04 -16.85 -2.63
C GLU A 79 -1.08 -16.30 -3.62
N SER A 80 -1.52 -15.06 -3.41
CA SER A 80 -2.45 -14.38 -4.31
C SER A 80 -1.87 -14.22 -5.73
N TYR A 81 -0.60 -13.86 -5.84
CA TYR A 81 0.07 -13.76 -7.14
C TYR A 81 0.17 -15.12 -7.85
N GLU A 82 0.56 -16.18 -7.12
CA GLU A 82 0.65 -17.54 -7.68
C GLU A 82 -0.71 -18.06 -8.14
N GLU A 83 -1.78 -17.82 -7.37
CA GLU A 83 -3.14 -18.20 -7.74
C GLU A 83 -3.61 -17.47 -9.01
N LEU A 84 -3.42 -16.15 -9.08
CA LEU A 84 -3.76 -15.37 -10.27
C LEU A 84 -2.96 -15.83 -11.50
N ALA A 85 -1.66 -16.12 -11.34
CA ALA A 85 -0.82 -16.62 -12.42
C ALA A 85 -1.27 -17.99 -12.91
N ASN A 86 -1.76 -18.86 -12.03
CA ASN A 86 -2.30 -20.17 -12.40
C ASN A 86 -3.62 -20.05 -13.17
N ILE A 87 -4.50 -19.12 -12.77
CA ILE A 87 -5.77 -18.86 -13.46
C ILE A 87 -5.52 -18.37 -14.89
N ILE A 88 -4.55 -17.47 -15.09
CA ILE A 88 -4.26 -16.89 -16.41
C ILE A 88 -3.57 -17.88 -17.36
N LYS A 89 -2.82 -18.86 -16.82
CA LYS A 89 -2.13 -19.89 -17.62
C LYS A 89 -3.03 -21.05 -18.07
N ALA A 90 -4.22 -21.17 -17.49
CA ALA A 90 -5.21 -22.19 -17.83
C ALA A 90 -5.96 -21.85 -19.13
#